data_AF-A0A6S7HX54-F1
#
_entry.id   AF-A0A6S7HX54-F1
#
_cell.length_a   1.000
_cell.length_b   1.000
_cell.length_c   1.000
_cell.angle_alpha   90.00
_cell.angle_beta   90.00
_cell.angle_gamma   90.00
#
_symmetry.space_group_name_H-M   'P 1'
#
loop_
_entity.id
_entity.type
_entity.pdbx_description
1 polymer ?
#
loop_
_entity_poly.entity_id
_entity_poly.type
_entity_poly.pdbx_seq_one_letter_code
_entity_poly.pdbx_strand_id
1 'polypeptide(L)'
;MYISLVSTFVTMASGLDDYHKHFVKYGWNTETYEIKLVILILFILVMMIVVNNALIGLAVGDTDEVMKSAKIDKFKQRAEFIIHLEKSVNKISWLRATEDKILIVFPQRKKNLHKKALDLLYFGSKMDAVDGGSEKNEDEHEMDITLEDHIEKAIEIKLENLRSSLRYDLNEIQDQNKEDRKALEGKMEMILEKLKEMKNYTKD
;
A
#
# COMPACT_ATOMS: atom_id res chain seq x y z
N MET A 1 -22.23 40.51 -3.87
CA MET A 1 -20.80 40.32 -4.22
C MET A 1 -20.27 38.96 -3.76
N TYR A 2 -20.31 38.64 -2.46
CA TYR A 2 -19.80 37.36 -1.91
C TYR A 2 -20.46 36.11 -2.55
N ILE A 3 -21.78 36.13 -2.70
CA ILE A 3 -22.54 35.04 -3.33
C ILE A 3 -22.12 34.81 -4.79
N SER A 4 -21.75 35.87 -5.51
CA SER A 4 -21.27 35.77 -6.90
C SER A 4 -19.88 35.15 -6.99
N LEU A 5 -18.96 35.55 -6.10
CA LEU A 5 -17.62 34.99 -6.02
C LEU A 5 -17.64 33.50 -5.65
N VAL A 6 -18.43 33.14 -4.64
CA VAL A 6 -18.60 31.74 -4.22
C VAL A 6 -19.25 30.92 -5.35
N SER A 7 -20.24 31.47 -6.05
CA SER A 7 -20.86 30.79 -7.20
C SER A 7 -19.87 30.56 -8.34
N THR A 8 -19.02 31.53 -8.68
CA THR A 8 -17.96 31.35 -9.69
C THR A 8 -16.94 30.30 -9.27
N PHE A 9 -16.55 30.28 -7.99
CA PHE A 9 -15.63 29.26 -7.45
C PHE A 9 -16.24 27.86 -7.47
N VAL A 10 -17.51 27.72 -7.09
CA VAL A 10 -18.23 26.44 -7.16
C VAL A 10 -18.38 25.99 -8.62
N THR A 11 -18.63 26.91 -9.55
CA THR A 11 -18.68 26.59 -11.00
C THR A 11 -17.32 26.15 -11.53
N MET A 12 -16.22 26.68 -10.96
CA MET A 12 -14.86 26.25 -11.31
C MET A 12 -14.56 24.83 -10.78
N ALA A 13 -14.98 24.51 -9.55
CA ALA A 13 -14.69 23.23 -8.91
C ALA A 13 -15.61 22.08 -9.37
N SER A 14 -16.90 22.37 -9.56
CA SER A 14 -17.93 21.38 -9.92
C SER A 14 -18.23 21.34 -11.42
N GLY A 15 -17.67 22.25 -12.21
CA GLY A 15 -17.98 22.36 -13.64
C GLY A 15 -19.33 23.06 -13.92
N LEU A 16 -19.92 22.78 -15.08
CA LEU A 16 -21.08 23.50 -15.61
C LEU A 16 -22.45 22.87 -15.24
N ASP A 17 -22.52 22.06 -14.19
CA ASP A 17 -23.72 21.28 -13.84
C ASP A 17 -25.00 22.12 -13.64
N ASP A 18 -24.86 23.35 -13.14
CA ASP A 18 -25.99 24.28 -12.92
C ASP A 18 -26.20 25.29 -14.07
N TYR A 19 -25.55 25.10 -15.23
CA TYR A 19 -25.65 26.00 -16.38
C TYR A 19 -27.10 26.27 -16.81
N HIS A 20 -27.93 25.23 -16.88
CA HIS A 20 -29.32 25.36 -17.30
C HIS A 20 -30.13 26.26 -16.34
N LYS A 21 -29.86 26.17 -15.03
CA LYS A 21 -30.60 26.92 -14.02
C LYS A 21 -30.23 28.41 -14.01
N HIS A 22 -28.95 28.73 -14.18
CA HIS A 22 -28.45 30.10 -14.08
C HIS A 22 -28.52 30.87 -15.40
N PHE A 23 -28.24 30.22 -16.54
CA PHE A 23 -28.20 30.89 -17.84
C PHE A 23 -29.47 30.69 -18.67
N VAL A 24 -30.09 29.51 -18.62
CA VAL A 24 -31.24 29.18 -19.49
C VAL A 24 -32.60 29.46 -18.84
N LYS A 25 -32.76 29.30 -17.52
CA LYS A 25 -34.07 29.46 -16.85
C LYS A 25 -34.42 30.89 -16.45
N TYR A 26 -33.45 31.72 -16.09
CA TYR A 26 -33.66 33.07 -15.54
C TYR A 26 -33.08 34.22 -16.39
N GLY A 27 -32.50 33.92 -17.57
CA GLY A 27 -31.51 34.78 -18.22
C GLY A 27 -31.90 35.54 -19.49
N TRP A 28 -33.14 35.47 -19.98
CA TRP A 28 -33.51 36.04 -21.30
C TRP A 28 -33.88 37.53 -21.21
N ASN A 29 -32.93 38.38 -20.80
CA ASN A 29 -33.01 39.81 -21.11
C ASN A 29 -32.37 40.02 -22.49
N THR A 30 -33.19 40.37 -23.48
CA THR A 30 -32.85 40.47 -24.91
C THR A 30 -31.67 41.39 -25.21
N GLU A 31 -31.44 42.45 -24.42
CA GLU A 31 -30.41 43.46 -24.72
C GLU A 31 -28.98 43.05 -24.35
N THR A 32 -28.78 41.99 -23.54
CA THR A 32 -27.44 41.62 -23.04
C THR A 32 -27.07 40.17 -23.31
N TYR A 33 -27.88 39.47 -24.10
CA TYR A 33 -27.74 38.03 -24.34
C TYR A 33 -26.42 37.68 -25.03
N GLU A 34 -26.06 38.41 -26.08
CA GLU A 34 -24.85 38.14 -26.86
C GLU A 34 -23.57 38.35 -26.04
N ILE A 35 -23.52 39.43 -25.28
CA ILE A 35 -22.36 39.78 -24.44
C ILE A 35 -22.17 38.73 -23.33
N LYS A 36 -23.26 38.25 -22.72
CA LYS A 36 -23.21 37.20 -21.70
C LYS A 36 -22.70 35.87 -22.25
N LEU A 37 -23.10 35.50 -23.47
CA LEU A 37 -22.59 34.29 -24.13
C LEU A 37 -21.10 34.40 -24.43
N VAL A 38 -20.65 35.55 -24.95
CA VAL A 38 -19.22 35.78 -25.23
C VAL A 38 -18.39 35.69 -23.95
N ILE A 39 -18.85 36.32 -22.87
CA ILE A 39 -18.17 36.26 -21.55
C ILE A 39 -18.16 34.83 -21.01
N LEU A 40 -19.26 34.08 -21.16
CA LEU A 40 -19.34 32.70 -20.71
C LEU A 40 -18.39 31.78 -21.48
N ILE A 41 -18.32 31.90 -22.81
CA ILE A 41 -17.41 31.11 -23.65
C ILE A 41 -15.96 31.39 -23.27
N LEU A 42 -15.61 32.67 -23.11
CA LEU A 42 -14.28 33.08 -22.67
C LEU A 42 -13.95 32.52 -21.28
N PHE A 43 -14.90 32.59 -20.35
CA PHE A 43 -14.75 32.07 -18.99
C PHE A 43 -14.51 30.56 -18.97
N ILE A 44 -15.28 29.79 -19.75
CA ILE A 44 -15.10 28.33 -19.86
C ILE A 44 -13.74 28.00 -20.46
N LEU A 45 -13.32 28.72 -21.51
CA LEU A 45 -12.03 28.49 -22.15
C LEU A 45 -10.88 28.75 -21.17
N VAL A 46 -10.91 29.86 -20.43
CA VAL A 46 -9.89 30.18 -19.42
C VAL A 46 -9.88 29.15 -18.28
N MET A 47 -11.05 28.75 -17.78
CA MET A 47 -11.12 27.79 -16.66
C MET A 47 -10.74 26.37 -17.05
N MET A 48 -11.27 25.85 -18.16
CA MET A 48 -10.97 24.48 -18.60
C MET A 48 -9.56 24.33 -19.15
N ILE A 49 -9.04 25.33 -19.86
CA ILE A 49 -7.76 25.18 -20.56
C ILE A 49 -6.60 25.74 -19.77
N VAL A 50 -6.76 26.89 -19.10
CA VAL A 50 -5.62 27.54 -18.43
C VAL A 50 -5.54 27.10 -16.98
N VAL A 51 -6.63 27.22 -16.22
CA VAL A 51 -6.60 26.99 -14.77
C VAL A 51 -6.42 25.51 -14.45
N ASN A 52 -7.25 24.62 -15.00
CA ASN A 52 -7.15 23.19 -14.69
C ASN A 52 -5.84 22.58 -15.22
N ASN A 53 -5.41 22.91 -16.45
CA ASN A 53 -4.16 22.36 -16.97
C ASN A 53 -2.91 22.92 -16.26
N ALA A 54 -2.93 24.19 -15.82
CA ALA A 54 -1.83 24.74 -15.02
C ALA A 54 -1.78 24.12 -13.62
N LEU A 55 -2.94 23.93 -12.96
CA LEU A 55 -3.00 23.32 -11.63
C LEU A 55 -2.58 21.84 -11.68
N ILE A 56 -3.05 21.08 -12.68
CA ILE A 56 -2.65 19.69 -12.89
C ILE A 56 -1.17 19.63 -13.26
N GLY A 57 -0.68 20.50 -14.16
CA GLY A 57 0.73 20.54 -14.56
C GLY A 57 1.68 20.88 -13.42
N LEU A 58 1.30 21.80 -12.53
CA LEU A 58 2.06 22.10 -11.30
C LEU A 58 2.01 20.93 -10.31
N ALA A 59 0.84 20.31 -10.12
CA ALA A 59 0.70 19.18 -9.21
C ALA A 59 1.47 17.95 -9.69
N VAL A 60 1.43 17.63 -10.99
CA VAL A 60 2.17 16.51 -11.58
C VAL A 60 3.66 16.81 -11.59
N GLY A 61 4.09 18.05 -11.88
CA GLY A 61 5.49 18.44 -11.79
C GLY A 61 6.08 18.30 -10.38
N ASP A 62 5.32 18.72 -9.36
CA ASP A 62 5.70 18.54 -7.95
C ASP A 62 5.67 17.05 -7.54
N THR A 63 4.67 16.30 -8.01
CA THR A 63 4.54 14.87 -7.75
C THR A 63 5.66 14.06 -8.38
N ASP A 64 6.17 14.42 -9.56
CA ASP A 64 7.28 13.71 -10.22
C ASP A 64 8.58 13.85 -9.42
N GLU A 65 8.86 15.04 -8.88
CA GLU A 65 10.04 15.27 -8.04
C GLU A 65 9.94 14.50 -6.71
N VAL A 66 8.75 14.50 -6.10
CA VAL A 66 8.45 13.70 -4.90
C VAL A 66 8.51 12.21 -5.20
N MET A 67 7.99 11.74 -6.32
CA MET A 67 7.97 10.32 -6.69
C MET A 67 9.38 9.80 -6.98
N LYS A 68 10.24 10.60 -7.62
CA LYS A 68 11.65 10.26 -7.86
C LYS A 68 12.42 10.12 -6.55
N SER A 69 12.22 11.05 -5.61
CA SER A 69 12.86 11.01 -4.29
C SER A 69 12.33 9.87 -3.43
N ALA A 70 11.01 9.62 -3.47
CA ALA A 70 10.34 8.55 -2.74
C ALA A 70 10.82 7.15 -3.16
N LYS A 71 11.19 6.93 -4.43
CA LYS A 71 11.78 5.65 -4.87
C LYS A 71 13.09 5.36 -4.14
N ILE A 72 13.98 6.35 -4.02
CA ILE A 72 15.26 6.21 -3.31
C ILE A 72 15.02 6.09 -1.80
N ASP A 73 14.11 6.89 -1.25
CA ASP A 73 13.76 6.84 0.17
C ASP A 73 13.17 5.47 0.57
N LYS A 74 12.38 4.84 -0.31
CA LYS A 74 11.91 3.45 -0.09
C LYS A 74 13.08 2.47 -0.01
N PHE A 75 14.10 2.59 -0.86
CA PHE A 75 15.29 1.74 -0.76
C PHE A 75 16.08 2.00 0.52
N LYS A 76 16.23 3.28 0.91
CA LYS A 76 16.88 3.67 2.15
C LYS A 76 16.16 3.11 3.37
N GLN A 77 14.84 3.26 3.46
CA GLN A 77 14.03 2.70 4.55
C GLN A 77 14.14 1.17 4.62
N ARG A 78 14.14 0.48 3.47
CA ARG A 78 14.38 -0.97 3.41
C ARG A 78 15.77 -1.34 3.92
N ALA A 79 16.81 -0.61 3.50
CA ALA A 79 18.17 -0.84 3.96
C ALA A 79 18.33 -0.60 5.47
N GLU A 80 17.76 0.50 5.99
CA GLU A 80 17.75 0.79 7.42
C GLU A 80 17.03 -0.29 8.22
N PHE A 81 15.89 -0.79 7.72
CA PHE A 81 15.18 -1.90 8.34
C PHE A 81 16.01 -3.18 8.35
N ILE A 82 16.68 -3.52 7.23
CA ILE A 82 17.58 -4.67 7.15
C ILE A 82 18.73 -4.54 8.15
N ILE A 83 19.37 -3.37 8.24
CA ILE A 83 20.45 -3.11 9.20
C ILE A 83 19.93 -3.23 10.65
N HIS A 84 18.72 -2.74 10.92
CA HIS A 84 18.11 -2.86 12.24
C HIS A 84 17.79 -4.31 12.61
N LEU A 85 17.30 -5.09 11.63
CA LEU A 85 17.09 -6.53 11.79
C LEU A 85 18.41 -7.26 11.99
N GLU A 86 19.44 -7.01 11.18
CA GLU A 86 20.76 -7.60 11.33
C GLU A 86 21.33 -7.33 12.72
N LYS A 87 21.24 -6.09 13.20
CA LYS A 87 21.68 -5.71 14.54
C LYS A 87 20.90 -6.42 15.65
N SER A 88 19.58 -6.57 15.47
CA SER A 88 18.70 -7.24 16.44
C SER A 88 18.91 -8.75 16.47
N VAL A 89 19.10 -9.37 15.31
CA VAL A 89 19.35 -10.80 15.12
C VAL A 89 20.75 -11.17 15.61
N ASN A 90 21.77 -10.35 15.32
CA ASN A 90 23.15 -10.57 15.77
C ASN A 90 23.35 -10.41 17.29
N LYS A 91 22.38 -9.79 17.98
CA LYS A 91 22.32 -9.76 19.45
C LYS A 91 22.00 -11.14 20.05
N ILE A 92 21.40 -12.03 19.25
CA ILE A 92 21.05 -13.39 19.65
C ILE A 92 22.16 -14.32 19.18
N SER A 93 22.98 -14.83 20.11
CA SER A 93 24.21 -15.60 19.79
C SER A 93 23.99 -16.85 18.94
N TRP A 94 22.79 -17.44 18.92
CA TRP A 94 22.45 -18.63 18.13
C TRP A 94 21.81 -18.33 16.76
N LEU A 95 21.40 -17.08 16.52
CA LEU A 95 20.86 -16.59 15.25
C LEU A 95 21.83 -15.65 14.52
N ARG A 96 23.07 -15.55 15.01
CA ARG A 96 24.12 -14.73 14.40
C ARG A 96 24.32 -15.15 12.94
N ALA A 97 23.77 -14.35 12.03
CA ALA A 97 24.02 -14.49 10.62
C ALA A 97 25.52 -14.30 10.36
N THR A 98 26.15 -15.28 9.73
CA THR A 98 27.53 -15.16 9.27
C THR A 98 27.57 -14.13 8.15
N GLU A 99 28.40 -13.09 8.34
CA GLU A 99 28.58 -12.01 7.39
C GLU A 99 29.29 -12.56 6.14
N ASP A 100 28.53 -13.01 5.15
CA ASP A 100 29.08 -13.51 3.89
C ASP A 100 29.60 -12.33 3.07
N LYS A 101 30.91 -12.06 3.21
CA LYS A 101 31.58 -10.87 2.64
C LYS A 101 31.61 -10.82 1.12
N ILE A 102 31.33 -11.91 0.40
CA ILE A 102 31.39 -11.93 -1.07
C ILE A 102 30.34 -12.90 -1.63
N LEU A 103 29.21 -12.38 -2.08
CA LEU A 103 28.15 -13.15 -2.74
C LEU A 103 28.30 -12.99 -4.26
N ILE A 104 29.08 -13.86 -4.89
CA ILE A 104 29.25 -13.89 -6.35
C ILE A 104 28.02 -14.61 -6.93
N VAL A 105 27.00 -13.85 -7.34
CA VAL A 105 25.81 -14.40 -8.00
C VAL A 105 26.14 -14.73 -9.45
N PHE A 106 26.34 -16.01 -9.77
CA PHE A 106 26.43 -16.47 -11.15
C PHE A 106 25.01 -16.65 -11.73
N PRO A 107 24.62 -15.94 -12.81
CA PRO A 107 23.24 -15.88 -13.29
C PRO A 107 22.68 -17.17 -13.90
N GLN A 108 23.50 -18.22 -14.12
CA GLN A 108 23.09 -19.40 -14.89
C GLN A 108 23.13 -20.75 -14.15
N ARG A 109 23.20 -20.77 -12.82
CA ARG A 109 23.16 -22.05 -12.09
C ARG A 109 21.71 -22.51 -11.95
N LYS A 110 21.37 -23.67 -12.54
CA LYS A 110 20.03 -24.30 -12.44
C LYS A 110 19.61 -24.37 -10.96
N LYS A 111 18.68 -23.50 -10.56
CA LYS A 111 18.16 -23.44 -9.19
C LYS A 111 17.36 -24.73 -8.94
N ASN A 112 17.74 -25.50 -7.92
CA ASN A 112 16.95 -26.62 -7.43
C ASN A 112 15.52 -26.14 -7.12
N LEU A 113 14.50 -26.97 -7.38
CA LEU A 113 13.07 -26.64 -7.21
C LEU A 113 12.76 -26.02 -5.84
N HIS A 114 13.40 -26.51 -4.78
CA HIS A 114 13.27 -25.96 -3.43
C HIS A 114 13.81 -24.53 -3.30
N LYS A 115 14.95 -24.21 -3.95
CA LYS A 115 15.48 -22.84 -3.95
C LYS A 115 14.59 -21.91 -4.77
N LYS A 116 13.97 -22.40 -5.85
CA LYS A 116 13.00 -21.62 -6.65
C LYS A 116 11.71 -21.35 -5.87
N ALA A 117 11.24 -22.30 -5.07
CA ALA A 117 10.09 -22.12 -4.19
C ALA A 117 10.39 -21.15 -3.04
N LEU A 118 11.57 -21.23 -2.43
CA LEU A 118 12.00 -20.29 -1.39
C LEU A 118 12.19 -18.87 -1.92
N ASP A 119 12.78 -18.73 -3.10
CA ASP A 119 12.96 -17.43 -3.78
C ASP A 119 11.60 -16.82 -4.15
N LEU A 120 10.66 -17.64 -4.60
CA LEU A 120 9.28 -17.24 -4.86
C LEU A 120 8.54 -16.79 -3.59
N LEU A 121 8.80 -17.45 -2.46
CA LEU A 121 8.20 -17.14 -1.16
C LEU A 121 8.78 -15.87 -0.55
N TYR A 122 10.11 -15.67 -0.66
CA TYR A 122 10.81 -14.53 -0.07
C TYR A 122 10.77 -13.26 -0.95
N PHE A 123 10.88 -13.39 -2.27
CA PHE A 123 11.01 -12.23 -3.17
C PHE A 123 9.78 -11.96 -4.05
N GLY A 124 8.83 -12.89 -4.14
CA GLY A 124 7.65 -12.73 -5.00
C GLY A 124 8.02 -12.74 -6.49
N SER A 125 7.09 -13.17 -7.34
CA SER A 125 7.32 -13.56 -8.74
C SER A 125 7.64 -12.41 -9.73
N LYS A 126 8.38 -11.36 -9.35
CA LYS A 126 8.65 -10.19 -10.21
C LYS A 126 10.10 -9.66 -10.15
N MET A 127 11.11 -10.52 -10.28
CA MET A 127 12.50 -10.06 -10.50
C MET A 127 13.25 -10.71 -11.68
N ASP A 128 12.60 -11.55 -12.49
CA ASP A 128 13.24 -12.15 -13.68
C ASP A 128 12.93 -11.39 -15.00
N ALA A 129 12.57 -10.10 -14.94
CA ALA A 129 12.30 -9.29 -16.14
C ALA A 129 13.07 -7.96 -16.20
N VAL A 130 14.17 -7.83 -15.44
CA VAL A 130 15.10 -6.69 -15.58
C VAL A 130 16.46 -7.24 -15.96
N ASP A 131 16.56 -7.75 -17.19
CA ASP A 131 17.85 -7.92 -17.86
C ASP A 131 17.73 -7.48 -19.32
N GLY A 132 18.37 -6.34 -19.62
CA GLY A 132 18.93 -5.98 -20.92
C GLY A 132 17.98 -5.61 -22.06
N GLY A 133 17.74 -4.31 -22.25
CA GLY A 133 17.27 -3.75 -23.53
C GLY A 133 16.96 -2.26 -23.47
N SER A 134 17.86 -1.42 -24.00
CA SER A 134 17.51 -0.06 -24.40
C SER A 134 16.52 -0.13 -25.55
N GLU A 135 15.36 0.50 -25.40
CA GLU A 135 14.67 1.17 -26.49
C GLU A 135 13.74 2.24 -25.92
N LYS A 136 14.03 3.49 -26.27
CA LYS A 136 13.12 4.62 -26.13
C LYS A 136 12.01 4.44 -27.17
N ASN A 137 10.75 4.64 -26.80
CA ASN A 137 9.71 5.22 -27.67
C ASN A 137 8.59 5.81 -26.79
N GLU A 138 8.01 6.91 -27.28
CA GLU A 138 7.31 7.95 -26.52
C GLU A 138 5.78 7.78 -26.42
N ASP A 139 5.23 6.56 -26.44
CA ASP A 139 3.77 6.34 -26.55
C ASP A 139 3.14 5.53 -25.39
N GLU A 140 3.68 5.59 -24.16
CA GLU A 140 3.28 4.68 -23.05
C GLU A 140 2.36 5.25 -21.96
N HIS A 141 1.78 6.46 -22.10
CA HIS A 141 1.10 7.08 -20.95
C HIS A 141 -0.38 6.68 -20.72
N GLU A 142 -1.06 6.06 -21.68
CA GLU A 142 -2.48 5.64 -21.49
C GLU A 142 -2.65 4.17 -21.06
N MET A 143 -1.64 3.31 -21.20
CA MET A 143 -1.75 1.87 -20.91
C MET A 143 -1.15 1.46 -19.55
N ASP A 144 -0.51 2.38 -18.82
CA ASP A 144 0.11 2.10 -17.52
C ASP A 144 -0.89 2.21 -16.35
N ILE A 145 -1.84 3.16 -16.44
CA ILE A 145 -2.85 3.44 -15.40
C ILE A 145 -3.76 2.23 -15.13
N THR A 146 -4.10 1.46 -16.16
CA THR A 146 -4.97 0.28 -16.02
C THR A 146 -4.24 -0.95 -15.49
N LEU A 147 -2.94 -1.07 -15.79
CA LEU A 147 -2.12 -2.18 -15.32
C LEU A 147 -1.81 -2.02 -13.83
N GLU A 148 -1.57 -0.79 -13.38
CA GLU A 148 -1.26 -0.47 -12.00
C GLU A 148 -2.46 -0.70 -11.06
N ASP A 149 -3.69 -0.34 -11.47
CA ASP A 149 -4.93 -0.62 -10.72
C ASP A 149 -5.22 -2.14 -10.59
N HIS A 150 -4.92 -2.93 -11.62
CA HIS A 150 -5.04 -4.40 -11.54
C HIS A 150 -3.99 -5.02 -10.61
N ILE A 151 -2.78 -4.46 -10.60
CA ILE A 151 -1.71 -4.89 -9.69
C ILE A 151 -2.08 -4.55 -8.25
N GLU A 152 -2.61 -3.36 -8.00
CA GLU A 152 -3.03 -2.91 -6.67
C GLU A 152 -4.15 -3.78 -6.11
N LYS A 153 -5.22 -4.02 -6.88
CA LYS A 153 -6.30 -4.94 -6.49
C LYS A 153 -5.80 -6.36 -6.22
N ALA A 154 -4.87 -6.87 -7.03
CA ALA A 154 -4.29 -8.20 -6.81
C ALA A 154 -3.43 -8.26 -5.53
N ILE A 155 -2.75 -7.18 -5.18
CA ILE A 155 -2.00 -7.06 -3.92
C ILE A 155 -2.96 -7.01 -2.74
N GLU A 156 -4.03 -6.22 -2.81
CA GLU A 156 -5.03 -6.11 -1.73
C GLU A 156 -5.70 -7.45 -1.43
N ILE A 157 -6.13 -8.18 -2.48
CA ILE A 157 -6.76 -9.50 -2.33
C ILE A 157 -5.78 -10.48 -1.66
N LYS A 158 -4.50 -10.47 -2.06
CA LYS A 158 -3.49 -11.34 -1.44
C LYS A 158 -3.18 -10.94 -0.01
N LEU A 159 -3.14 -9.64 0.29
CA LEU A 159 -2.90 -9.13 1.63
C LEU A 159 -4.05 -9.53 2.57
N GLU A 160 -5.29 -9.46 2.08
CA GLU A 160 -6.47 -9.85 2.85
C GLU A 160 -6.52 -11.37 3.10
N ASN A 161 -6.12 -12.17 2.09
CA ASN A 161 -5.96 -13.61 2.25
C ASN A 161 -4.87 -14.00 3.26
N LEU A 162 -3.74 -13.28 3.26
CA LEU A 162 -2.69 -13.50 4.27
C LEU A 162 -3.15 -13.07 5.66
N ARG A 163 -3.86 -11.95 5.77
CA ARG A 163 -4.37 -11.42 7.03
C ARG A 163 -5.38 -12.37 7.66
N SER A 164 -6.29 -12.91 6.86
CA SER A 164 -7.27 -13.90 7.31
C SER A 164 -6.61 -15.21 7.74
N SER A 165 -5.61 -15.70 7.00
CA SER A 165 -4.83 -16.88 7.38
C SER A 165 -4.08 -16.66 8.71
N LEU A 166 -3.39 -15.52 8.88
CA LEU A 166 -2.68 -15.21 10.12
C LEU A 166 -3.64 -15.09 11.31
N ARG A 167 -4.84 -14.54 11.11
CA ARG A 167 -5.86 -14.50 12.16
C ARG A 167 -6.35 -15.88 12.55
N TYR A 168 -6.49 -16.78 11.59
CA TYR A 168 -6.87 -18.16 11.84
C TYR A 168 -5.79 -18.87 12.67
N ASP A 169 -4.53 -18.79 12.25
CA ASP A 169 -3.40 -19.42 12.93
C ASP A 169 -3.23 -18.87 14.37
N LEU A 170 -3.38 -17.56 14.56
CA LEU A 170 -3.30 -16.94 15.88
C LEU A 170 -4.41 -17.40 16.81
N ASN A 171 -5.64 -17.54 16.30
CA ASN A 171 -6.75 -18.05 17.09
C ASN A 171 -6.53 -19.52 17.46
N GLU A 172 -6.04 -20.33 16.54
CA GLU A 172 -5.71 -21.74 16.79
C GLU A 172 -4.62 -21.88 17.87
N ILE A 173 -3.55 -21.08 17.78
CA ILE A 173 -2.48 -21.04 18.79
C ILE A 173 -3.02 -20.59 20.15
N GLN A 174 -3.96 -19.64 20.17
CA GLN A 174 -4.55 -19.16 21.42
C GLN A 174 -5.43 -20.24 22.07
N ASP A 175 -6.18 -20.99 21.28
CA ASP A 175 -7.03 -22.08 21.76
C ASP A 175 -6.18 -23.26 22.26
N GLN A 176 -5.11 -23.63 21.56
CA GLN A 176 -4.15 -24.64 22.03
C GLN A 176 -3.51 -24.24 23.36
N ASN A 177 -3.03 -22.99 23.49
CA ASN A 177 -2.47 -22.51 24.76
C ASN A 177 -3.50 -22.53 25.91
N LYS A 178 -4.78 -22.30 25.61
CA LYS A 178 -5.86 -22.34 26.59
C LYS A 178 -6.14 -23.78 27.04
N GLU A 179 -6.10 -24.74 26.13
CA GLU A 179 -6.21 -26.16 26.45
C GLU A 179 -5.00 -26.65 27.25
N ASP A 180 -3.79 -26.29 26.84
CA ASP A 180 -2.56 -26.64 27.54
C ASP A 180 -2.52 -26.07 28.96
N ARG A 181 -2.98 -24.83 29.17
CA ARG A 181 -3.12 -24.25 30.52
C ARG A 181 -4.08 -25.07 31.39
N LYS A 182 -5.24 -25.48 30.87
CA LYS A 182 -6.20 -26.32 31.60
C LYS A 182 -5.63 -27.70 31.94
N ALA A 183 -4.92 -28.31 31.01
CA ALA A 183 -4.27 -29.59 31.22
C ALA A 183 -3.15 -29.49 32.29
N LEU A 184 -2.42 -28.38 32.31
CA LEU A 184 -1.40 -28.11 33.32
C LEU A 184 -2.01 -27.89 34.71
N GLU A 185 -3.10 -27.12 34.79
CA GLU A 185 -3.85 -26.89 36.03
C GLU A 185 -4.38 -28.21 36.61
N GLY A 186 -4.98 -29.07 35.78
CA GLY A 186 -5.46 -30.39 36.23
C GLY A 186 -4.33 -31.33 36.70
N LYS A 187 -3.15 -31.29 36.04
CA LYS A 187 -1.97 -32.03 36.51
C LYS A 187 -1.47 -31.50 37.86
N MET A 188 -1.51 -30.20 38.07
CA MET A 188 -1.09 -29.57 39.33
C MET A 188 -2.02 -29.95 40.49
N GLU A 189 -3.33 -29.98 40.24
CA GLU A 189 -4.33 -30.43 41.23
C GLU A 189 -4.13 -31.89 41.63
N MET A 190 -3.91 -32.80 40.67
CA MET A 190 -3.59 -34.20 40.96
C MET A 190 -2.33 -34.37 41.82
N ILE A 191 -1.29 -33.57 41.57
CA ILE A 191 -0.05 -33.64 42.35
C ILE A 191 -0.30 -33.17 43.78
N LEU A 192 -1.06 -32.09 43.97
CA LEU A 192 -1.41 -31.58 45.29
C LEU A 192 -2.25 -32.58 46.09
N GLU A 193 -3.16 -33.29 45.43
CA GLU A 193 -3.97 -34.34 46.04
C GLU A 193 -3.13 -35.54 46.48
N LYS A 194 -2.23 -36.04 45.61
CA LYS A 194 -1.27 -37.10 45.96
C LYS A 194 -0.34 -36.71 47.12
N LEU A 195 0.13 -35.46 47.16
CA LEU A 195 0.96 -34.97 48.26
C LEU A 195 0.18 -34.90 49.59
N LYS A 196 -1.11 -34.58 49.53
CA LYS A 196 -2.00 -34.55 50.70
C LYS A 196 -2.27 -35.97 51.23
N GLU A 197 -2.48 -36.94 50.34
CA GLU A 197 -2.60 -38.36 50.70
C GLU A 197 -1.33 -38.91 51.34
N MET A 198 -0.15 -38.62 50.78
CA MET A 198 1.13 -39.07 51.36
C MET A 198 1.38 -38.47 52.74
N LYS A 199 1.01 -37.20 52.96
CA LYS A 199 1.14 -36.54 54.27
C LYS A 199 0.24 -37.15 55.35
N ASN A 200 -0.91 -37.71 54.96
CA ASN A 200 -1.80 -38.42 55.90
C ASN A 200 -1.26 -39.80 56.28
N TYR A 201 -0.52 -40.46 55.39
CA TYR A 201 0.09 -41.78 55.64
C TYR A 201 1.32 -41.75 56.56
N THR A 202 2.00 -40.59 56.69
CA THR A 202 3.17 -40.43 57.59
C THR A 202 2.79 -40.03 59.03
N LYS A 203 1.49 -39.98 59.35
CA LYS A 203 0.96 -39.56 60.65
C LYS A 203 0.38 -40.69 61.51
N ASP A 204 0.32 -41.91 60.96
CA ASP A 204 0.10 -43.17 61.70
C ASP A 204 1.45 -43.87 61.95
#